data_AF-A0A858ZRV9-F1
#
_entry.id   AF-A0A858ZRV9-F1
#
_cell.length_a   1.000
_cell.length_b   1.000
_cell.length_c   1.000
_cell.angle_alpha   90.00
_cell.angle_beta   90.00
_cell.angle_gamma   90.00
#
_symmetry.space_group_name_H-M   'P 1'
#
loop_
_entity.id
_entity.type
_entity.pdbx_description
1 polymer ?
#
loop_
_entity_poly.entity_id
_entity_poly.type
_entity_poly.pdbx_seq_one_letter_code
_entity_poly.pdbx_strand_id
1 'polypeptide(L)'
;MTPHRLKPRQRAFVDAVHGGATFAAAARAAGYAAGSARQTGSRLMQHPAIIEAMERRQQGYNPEPPVTDDPREFLIWCMNDPELLSLRERIGVAAFLMAFTA
;
A
#
# COMPACT_ATOMS: atom_id res chain seq x y z
N MET A 1 -15.82 4.55 -2.51
CA MET A 1 -15.31 3.17 -2.42
C MET A 1 -14.47 3.05 -1.17
N THR A 2 -14.66 2.02 -0.36
CA THR A 2 -13.81 1.78 0.82
C THR A 2 -12.47 1.27 0.30
N PRO A 3 -11.33 1.93 0.58
CA PRO A 3 -10.03 1.43 0.12
C PRO A 3 -9.79 0.04 0.71
N HIS A 4 -9.51 -0.93 -0.16
CA HIS A 4 -9.31 -2.30 0.28
C HIS A 4 -7.90 -2.43 0.86
N ARG A 5 -7.79 -2.72 2.17
CA ARG A 5 -6.48 -2.93 2.81
C ARG A 5 -5.81 -4.16 2.22
N LEU A 6 -4.59 -3.98 1.70
CA LEU A 6 -3.76 -5.07 1.21
C LEU A 6 -3.23 -5.93 2.36
N LYS A 7 -3.20 -7.25 2.17
CA LYS A 7 -2.41 -8.14 3.03
C LYS A 7 -0.91 -7.91 2.79
N PRO A 8 -0.01 -8.21 3.75
CA PRO A 8 1.43 -7.98 3.59
C PRO A 8 2.04 -8.57 2.32
N ARG A 9 1.65 -9.80 1.93
CA ARG A 9 2.11 -10.42 0.67
C ARG A 9 1.55 -9.76 -0.58
N GLN A 10 0.33 -9.24 -0.51
CA GLN A 10 -0.27 -8.52 -1.64
C GLN A 10 0.42 -7.17 -1.87
N ARG A 11 0.78 -6.47 -0.78
CA ARG A 11 1.59 -5.25 -0.84
C ARG A 11 2.96 -5.53 -1.45
N ALA A 12 3.69 -6.52 -0.95
CA ALA A 12 4.98 -6.93 -1.52
C ALA A 12 4.89 -7.31 -3.01
N PHE A 13 3.78 -7.95 -3.43
CA PHE A 13 3.52 -8.24 -4.84
C PHE A 13 3.34 -6.95 -5.66
N VAL A 14 2.50 -6.01 -5.20
CA VAL A 14 2.27 -4.72 -5.87
C VAL A 14 3.57 -3.94 -6.00
N ASP A 15 4.35 -3.85 -4.93
CA ASP A 15 5.60 -3.09 -4.92
C ASP A 15 6.62 -3.70 -5.89
N ALA A 16 6.73 -5.03 -5.95
CA ALA A 16 7.60 -5.71 -6.91
C ALA A 16 7.16 -5.51 -8.37
N VAL A 17 5.84 -5.55 -8.64
CA VAL A 17 5.32 -5.28 -9.99
C VAL A 17 5.57 -3.83 -10.40
N HIS A 18 5.33 -2.88 -9.49
CA HIS A 18 5.60 -1.46 -9.73
C HIS A 18 7.10 -1.21 -9.99
N GLY A 19 7.98 -1.92 -9.30
CA GLY A 19 9.43 -1.93 -9.55
C GLY A 19 9.87 -2.65 -10.84
N GLY A 20 8.94 -3.13 -11.67
CA GLY A 20 9.23 -3.72 -12.99
C GLY A 20 9.34 -5.24 -13.03
N ALA A 21 9.07 -5.96 -11.93
CA ALA A 21 9.09 -7.41 -11.94
C ALA A 21 7.91 -8.00 -12.73
N THR A 22 8.15 -9.11 -13.43
CA THR A 22 7.05 -9.89 -14.02
C THR A 22 6.13 -10.42 -12.91
N PHE A 23 4.84 -10.65 -13.20
CA PHE A 23 3.89 -11.14 -12.17
C PHE A 23 4.34 -12.46 -11.52
N ALA A 24 4.99 -13.35 -12.28
CA ALA A 24 5.53 -14.58 -11.73
C ALA A 24 6.72 -14.32 -10.80
N ALA A 25 7.63 -13.40 -11.16
CA ALA A 25 8.75 -13.00 -10.31
C ALA A 25 8.27 -12.28 -9.05
N ALA A 26 7.34 -11.33 -9.19
CA ALA A 26 6.73 -10.60 -8.09
C ALA A 26 6.01 -11.54 -7.12
N ALA A 27 5.27 -12.53 -7.62
CA ALA A 27 4.61 -13.52 -6.76
C ALA A 27 5.62 -14.35 -5.96
N ARG A 28 6.76 -14.74 -6.55
CA ARG A 28 7.82 -15.44 -5.82
C ARG A 28 8.47 -14.54 -4.77
N ALA A 29 8.80 -13.30 -5.14
CA ALA A 29 9.39 -12.32 -4.23
C ALA A 29 8.46 -12.02 -3.03
N ALA A 30 7.15 -12.00 -3.26
CA ALA A 30 6.12 -11.85 -2.23
C ALA A 30 5.88 -13.11 -1.37
N GLY A 31 6.59 -14.21 -1.63
CA GLY A 31 6.52 -15.45 -0.84
C GLY A 31 5.36 -16.39 -1.22
N TYR A 32 4.83 -16.30 -2.45
CA TYR A 32 3.92 -17.32 -2.99
C TYR A 32 4.69 -18.53 -3.53
N ALA A 33 4.03 -19.69 -3.59
CA ALA A 33 4.64 -20.94 -4.01
C ALA A 33 5.18 -20.86 -5.46
N ALA A 34 6.42 -21.29 -5.67
CA ALA A 34 7.10 -21.15 -6.96
C ALA A 34 6.39 -21.89 -8.11
N GLY A 35 5.82 -23.07 -7.83
CA GLY A 35 5.12 -23.90 -8.81
C GLY A 35 3.82 -23.29 -9.34
N SER A 36 3.15 -22.43 -8.56
CA SER A 36 1.92 -21.76 -8.95
C SER A 36 2.10 -20.24 -9.18
N ALA A 37 3.32 -19.71 -9.02
CA ALA A 37 3.59 -18.27 -9.04
C ALA A 37 3.03 -17.53 -10.27
N ARG A 38 3.09 -18.15 -11.46
CA ARG A 38 2.53 -17.56 -12.69
C ARG A 38 1.00 -17.42 -12.62
N GLN A 39 0.31 -18.48 -12.21
CA GLN A 39 -1.15 -18.48 -12.08
C GLN A 39 -1.60 -17.54 -10.94
N THR A 40 -0.90 -17.60 -9.80
CA THR A 40 -1.15 -16.72 -8.67
C THR A 40 -0.96 -15.26 -9.04
N GLY A 41 0.14 -14.89 -9.71
CA GLY A 41 0.39 -13.52 -10.15
C GLY A 41 -0.68 -13.01 -11.11
N SER A 42 -1.10 -13.83 -12.09
CA SER A 42 -2.18 -13.47 -13.01
C SER A 42 -3.52 -13.24 -12.28
N ARG A 43 -3.86 -14.09 -11.31
CA ARG A 43 -5.07 -13.93 -10.49
C ARG A 43 -5.00 -12.69 -9.59
N LEU A 44 -3.83 -12.39 -9.02
CA LEU A 44 -3.63 -11.20 -8.19
C LEU A 44 -3.90 -9.92 -8.97
N MET A 45 -3.44 -9.81 -10.21
CA MET A 45 -3.67 -8.62 -11.04
C MET A 45 -5.14 -8.35 -11.40
N GLN A 46 -6.03 -9.32 -11.18
CA GLN A 46 -7.47 -9.17 -11.39
C GLN A 46 -8.21 -8.76 -10.12
N HIS A 47 -7.55 -8.78 -8.95
CA HIS A 47 -8.19 -8.39 -7.71
C HIS A 47 -8.39 -6.87 -7.63
N PRO A 48 -9.61 -6.38 -7.34
CA PRO A 48 -9.88 -4.93 -7.26
C PRO A 48 -8.94 -4.18 -6.32
N ALA A 49 -8.61 -4.77 -5.17
CA ALA A 49 -7.66 -4.19 -4.21
C ALA A 49 -6.24 -4.00 -4.78
N ILE A 50 -5.78 -4.95 -5.61
CA ILE A 50 -4.47 -4.88 -6.26
C ILE A 50 -4.48 -3.82 -7.36
N ILE A 51 -5.56 -3.77 -8.14
CA ILE A 51 -5.73 -2.77 -9.20
C ILE A 51 -5.72 -1.36 -8.60
N GLU A 52 -6.53 -1.12 -7.56
CA GLU A 52 -6.60 0.16 -6.86
C GLU A 52 -5.22 0.56 -6.28
N ALA A 53 -4.48 -0.39 -5.72
CA ALA A 53 -3.14 -0.15 -5.20
C ALA A 53 -2.13 0.19 -6.30
N MET A 54 -2.18 -0.50 -7.45
CA MET A 54 -1.33 -0.22 -8.60
C MET A 54 -1.61 1.17 -9.18
N GLU A 55 -2.87 1.58 -9.29
CA GLU A 55 -3.26 2.92 -9.73
C GLU A 55 -2.68 3.99 -8.80
N ARG A 56 -2.72 3.78 -7.47
CA ARG A 56 -2.08 4.71 -6.53
C ARG A 56 -0.59 4.86 -6.80
N ARG A 57 0.15 3.76 -7.01
CA ARG A 57 1.59 3.83 -7.32
C ARG A 57 1.84 4.62 -8.61
N GLN A 58 1.01 4.42 -9.64
CA GLN A 58 1.10 5.18 -10.89
C GLN A 58 0.84 6.69 -10.70
N GLN A 59 0.05 7.06 -9.69
CA GLN A 59 -0.20 8.44 -9.29
C GLN A 59 0.87 9.01 -8.35
N GLY A 60 1.98 8.29 -8.11
CA GLY A 60 3.08 8.75 -7.28
C GLY A 60 2.90 8.52 -5.79
N TYR A 61 1.94 7.68 -5.36
CA TYR A 61 1.85 7.25 -3.97
C TYR A 61 3.10 6.44 -3.57
N ASN A 62 3.76 6.88 -2.50
CA ASN A 62 4.85 6.17 -1.87
C ASN A 62 4.35 5.50 -0.56
N PRO A 63 4.35 4.16 -0.47
CA PRO A 63 4.02 3.43 0.76
C PRO A 63 5.13 3.51 1.82
N GLU A 64 6.29 4.06 1.50
CA GLU A 64 7.35 4.29 2.48
C GLU A 64 7.07 5.58 3.27
N PRO A 65 7.30 5.56 4.59
CA PRO A 65 7.17 6.76 5.41
C PRO A 65 8.23 7.80 4.99
N PRO A 66 7.93 9.09 5.10
CA PRO A 66 8.92 10.14 4.87
C PRO A 66 10.08 9.98 5.84
N VAL A 67 11.30 10.19 5.36
CA VAL A 67 12.49 10.29 6.22
C VAL A 67 12.52 11.70 6.79
N THR A 68 11.91 11.88 7.96
CA THR A 68 11.75 13.18 8.60
C THR A 68 11.85 13.06 10.11
N ASP A 69 12.45 14.07 10.75
CA ASP A 69 12.48 14.22 12.20
C ASP A 69 11.24 14.99 12.72
N ASP A 70 10.43 15.56 11.82
CA ASP A 70 9.18 16.27 12.18
C ASP A 70 8.02 15.28 12.37
N PRO A 71 7.51 15.10 13.60
CA PRO A 71 6.38 14.20 13.85
C PRO A 71 5.12 14.61 13.10
N ARG A 72 4.93 15.91 12.81
CA ARG A 72 3.75 16.38 12.06
C ARG A 72 3.78 15.88 10.63
N GLU A 73 4.92 15.92 9.97
CA GLU A 73 5.06 15.43 8.60
C GLU A 73 4.76 13.93 8.51
N PHE A 74 5.29 13.14 9.46
CA PHE A 74 4.96 11.72 9.59
C PHE A 74 3.46 11.47 9.80
N LEU A 75 2.80 12.23 10.68
CA LEU A 75 1.37 12.10 10.95
C LEU A 75 0.51 12.51 9.74
N ILE A 76 0.90 13.56 9.00
CA ILE A 76 0.24 13.94 7.75
C ILE A 76 0.33 12.80 6.73
N TRP A 77 1.49 12.15 6.62
CA TRP A 77 1.64 10.97 5.77
C TRP A 77 0.73 9.81 6.23
N CYS A 78 0.73 9.47 7.52
CA CYS A 78 -0.16 8.43 8.07
C CYS A 78 -1.65 8.71 7.82
N MET A 79 -2.08 9.97 8.00
CA MET A 79 -3.46 10.40 7.75
C MET A 79 -3.88 10.19 6.28
N ASN A 80 -2.93 10.29 5.36
CA ASN A 80 -3.16 10.15 3.93
C ASN A 80 -2.95 8.72 3.41
N ASP A 81 -2.32 7.83 4.17
CA ASP A 81 -2.03 6.46 3.76
C ASP A 81 -3.27 5.53 3.91
N PRO A 82 -3.91 5.12 2.79
CA PRO A 82 -5.08 4.26 2.83
C PRO A 82 -4.74 2.77 3.01
N GLU A 83 -3.47 2.38 2.89
CA GLU A 83 -3.02 0.99 3.03
C GLU A 83 -2.56 0.68 4.44
N LEU A 84 -1.93 1.65 5.10
CA LEU A 84 -1.51 1.53 6.49
C LEU A 84 -2.69 1.66 7.45
N LEU A 85 -3.53 2.67 7.30
CA LEU A 85 -4.58 3.01 8.28
C LEU A 85 -5.99 2.87 7.70
N SER A 86 -6.89 2.32 8.51
CA SER A 86 -8.33 2.33 8.24
C SER A 86 -8.87 3.76 8.28
N LEU A 87 -10.06 3.98 7.69
CA LEU A 87 -10.72 5.29 7.72
C LEU A 87 -10.86 5.83 9.16
N ARG A 88 -11.21 4.98 10.12
CA ARG A 88 -11.34 5.37 11.54
C ARG A 88 -10.00 5.82 12.12
N GLU A 89 -8.93 5.09 11.85
CA GLU A 89 -7.58 5.44 12.33
C GLU A 89 -7.09 6.75 11.69
N ARG A 90 -7.35 6.95 10.39
CA ARG A 90 -7.02 8.19 9.67
C ARG A 90 -7.76 9.40 10.25
N ILE A 91 -9.04 9.25 10.60
CA ILE A 91 -9.82 10.27 11.31
C ILE A 91 -9.21 10.58 12.68
N GLY A 92 -8.74 9.55 13.41
CA GLY A 92 -8.05 9.72 14.70
C GLY A 92 -6.76 10.53 14.56
N VAL A 93 -5.93 10.24 13.56
CA VAL A 93 -4.71 11.02 13.26
C VAL A 93 -5.05 12.46 12.89
N ALA A 94 -6.09 12.67 12.08
CA ALA A 94 -6.55 14.02 11.72
C ALA A 94 -7.01 14.83 12.95
N ALA A 95 -7.79 14.22 13.84
CA ALA A 95 -8.24 14.87 15.07
C ALA A 95 -7.07 15.23 15.99
N PHE A 96 -6.07 14.35 16.09
CA PHE A 96 -4.84 14.62 16.84
C PHE A 96 -4.06 15.79 16.23
N LEU A 97 -3.86 15.80 14.91
CA LEU A 97 -3.20 16.91 14.21
C LEU A 97 -3.90 18.26 14.44
N MET A 98 -5.23 18.28 14.40
CA MET A 98 -6.02 19.50 14.64
C MET A 98 -5.88 20.02 16.08
N ALA A 99 -5.80 19.12 17.06
CA ALA A 99 -5.60 19.50 18.47
C ALA A 99 -4.23 20.15 18.74
N PHE A 100 -3.20 19.81 17.95
CA PHE A 100 -1.85 20.38 18.04
C PHE A 100 -1.66 21.70 17.27
N THR A 101 -2.69 22.17 16.55
CA THR A 101 -2.66 23.45 15.83
C THR A 101 -3.41 24.59 16.54
N ALA A 102 -4.07 24.29 17.66
CA ALA A 102 -4.81 25.24 18.49
C ALA A 102 -3.97 25.70 19.70
#